data_AF-A0A922XH58-F1
#
_entry.id   AF-A0A922XH58-F1
#
_cell.length_a   1.000
_cell.length_b   1.000
_cell.length_c   1.000
_cell.angle_alpha   90.00
_cell.angle_beta   90.00
_cell.angle_gamma   90.00
#
_symmetry.space_group_name_H-M   'P 1'
#
loop_
_entity.id
_entity.type
_entity.pdbx_description
1 polymer ?
#
loop_
_entity_poly.entity_id
_entity_poly.type
_entity_poly.pdbx_seq_one_letter_code
_entity_poly.pdbx_strand_id
1 'polypeptide(L)'
;MATVGSTATLPERTRPLTIAWVRAAAPTGVIALLVVGSILLTRRAAGAFSAHLPTLPLLATIVLTAMVILGGRVAWRLTSPPRRREQLQFREQTVGWGGTLALGLMFLGCSFPSFGYWNWLCWLPLIIADYLQRDWFFETAPPAWTPRLHDHEPNLAPWRPRGDNAEPSALLPLAPAREEVREHYPLFEREFDEATADEEQGGETLPSNVLQQLTRIRNDAGVESIFGTLRAEFAAGQRHATLHVGFCPPLADAPTVEADPADGPDATVKVIQAFAHGARLEVRLTTTAAEPCSVLLEITAAPADHS
;
A
#
# COMPACT_ATOMS: atom_id res chain seq x y z
N MET A 1 -1.11 16.81 -50.95
CA MET A 1 -1.04 18.04 -50.13
C MET A 1 -2.20 18.03 -49.16
N ALA A 2 -1.98 17.63 -47.91
CA ALA A 2 -2.95 17.73 -46.83
C ALA A 2 -2.21 18.26 -45.60
N THR A 3 -2.68 19.39 -45.09
CA THR A 3 -2.12 20.19 -44.00
C THR A 3 -2.21 19.46 -42.66
N VAL A 4 -1.07 19.26 -42.01
CA VAL A 4 -0.94 18.76 -40.64
C VAL A 4 -1.51 19.80 -39.68
N GLY A 5 -2.55 19.42 -38.94
CA GLY A 5 -3.21 20.27 -37.94
C GLY A 5 -2.31 20.47 -36.72
N SER A 6 -2.05 21.74 -36.39
CA SER A 6 -1.34 22.17 -35.19
C SER A 6 -2.15 21.81 -33.94
N THR A 7 -1.70 20.81 -33.20
CA THR A 7 -2.21 20.48 -31.87
C THR A 7 -1.79 21.60 -30.92
N ALA A 8 -2.72 22.51 -30.61
CA ALA A 8 -2.50 23.57 -29.64
C ALA A 8 -2.22 22.96 -28.27
N THR A 9 -0.94 22.91 -27.89
CA THR A 9 -0.50 22.51 -26.55
C THR A 9 -0.80 23.67 -25.60
N LEU A 10 -1.76 23.48 -24.70
CA LEU A 10 -2.02 24.42 -23.60
C LEU A 10 -0.73 24.61 -22.79
N PRO A 11 -0.43 25.85 -22.36
CA PRO A 11 0.82 26.18 -21.67
C PRO A 11 0.94 25.37 -20.37
N GLU A 12 2.02 24.60 -20.27
CA GLU A 12 2.32 23.61 -19.23
C GLU A 12 2.35 24.19 -17.80
N ARG A 13 2.46 25.51 -17.67
CA ARG A 13 2.64 26.23 -16.39
C ARG A 13 1.38 26.38 -15.54
N THR A 14 0.17 26.18 -16.07
CA THR A 14 -1.09 26.40 -15.31
C THR A 14 -1.61 25.17 -14.57
N ARG A 15 -1.13 23.96 -14.91
CA ARG A 15 -1.57 22.69 -14.31
C ARG A 15 -1.26 22.49 -12.81
N PRO A 16 -0.14 22.95 -12.24
CA PRO A 16 0.16 22.64 -10.83
C PRO A 16 -0.71 23.44 -9.85
N LEU A 17 -1.11 24.67 -10.21
CA LEU A 17 -1.93 25.51 -9.34
C LEU A 17 -3.35 24.95 -9.18
N THR A 18 -3.98 24.51 -10.27
CA THR A 18 -5.34 23.97 -10.21
C THR A 18 -5.43 22.71 -9.35
N ILE A 19 -4.43 21.82 -9.42
CA ILE A 19 -4.35 20.60 -8.61
C ILE A 19 -4.22 20.93 -7.12
N ALA A 20 -3.36 21.90 -6.77
CA ALA A 20 -3.17 22.30 -5.38
C ALA A 20 -4.46 22.88 -4.77
N TRP A 21 -5.18 23.72 -5.51
CA TRP A 21 -6.47 24.27 -5.09
C TRP A 21 -7.53 23.20 -4.88
N VAL A 22 -7.65 22.24 -5.80
CA VAL A 22 -8.61 21.14 -5.68
C VAL A 22 -8.31 20.28 -4.44
N ARG A 23 -7.04 19.97 -4.18
CA ARG A 23 -6.61 19.25 -2.98
C ARG A 23 -6.90 20.02 -1.69
N ALA A 24 -6.83 21.35 -1.69
CA ALA A 24 -7.20 22.14 -0.52
C ALA A 24 -8.73 22.24 -0.33
N ALA A 25 -9.47 22.35 -1.44
CA ALA A 25 -10.91 22.58 -1.42
C ALA A 25 -11.71 21.39 -0.88
N ALA A 26 -11.36 20.16 -1.27
CA ALA A 26 -12.10 18.96 -0.86
C ALA A 26 -12.18 18.77 0.68
N PRO A 27 -11.08 18.74 1.46
CA PRO A 27 -11.17 18.63 2.91
C PRO A 27 -11.83 19.86 3.55
N THR A 28 -11.62 21.06 2.99
CA THR A 28 -12.24 22.29 3.50
C THR A 28 -13.77 22.25 3.38
N GLY A 29 -14.29 21.76 2.24
CA GLY A 29 -15.73 21.58 2.04
C GLY A 29 -16.33 20.59 3.04
N VAL A 30 -15.64 19.48 3.31
CA VAL A 30 -16.07 18.50 4.33
C VAL A 30 -16.07 19.11 5.73
N ILE A 31 -15.02 19.83 6.11
CA ILE A 31 -14.94 20.52 7.41
C ILE A 31 -16.06 21.55 7.57
N ALA A 32 -16.34 22.34 6.53
CA ALA A 32 -17.44 23.30 6.54
C ALA A 32 -18.80 22.60 6.77
N LEU A 33 -19.06 21.48 6.10
CA LEU A 33 -20.27 20.69 6.31
C LEU A 33 -20.35 20.10 7.72
N LEU A 34 -19.23 19.63 8.29
CA LEU A 34 -19.19 19.16 9.68
C LEU A 34 -19.62 20.27 10.64
N VAL A 35 -19.05 21.48 10.49
CA VAL A 35 -19.40 22.63 11.33
C VAL A 35 -20.88 23.00 11.18
N VAL A 36 -21.39 23.10 9.94
CA VAL A 36 -22.80 23.43 9.68
C VAL A 36 -23.73 22.37 10.27
N GLY A 37 -23.46 21.08 10.01
CA GLY A 37 -24.24 19.97 10.53
C GLY A 37 -24.27 19.95 12.06
N SER A 38 -23.13 20.18 12.71
CA SER A 38 -23.04 20.30 14.17
C SER A 38 -23.83 21.48 14.72
N ILE A 39 -23.77 22.66 14.08
CA ILE A 39 -24.56 23.83 14.50
C ILE A 39 -26.05 23.55 14.36
N LEU A 40 -26.49 22.98 13.24
CA LEU A 40 -27.90 22.63 13.02
C LEU A 40 -28.38 21.63 14.08
N LEU A 41 -27.62 20.56 14.31
CA LEU A 41 -27.96 19.54 15.30
C LEU A 41 -28.07 20.11 16.70
N THR A 42 -27.08 20.90 17.14
CA THR A 42 -27.06 21.51 18.48
C THR A 42 -28.17 22.54 18.68
N ARG A 43 -28.39 23.44 17.71
CA ARG A 43 -29.50 24.42 17.75
C ARG A 43 -30.85 23.73 17.83
N ARG A 44 -31.02 22.64 17.11
CA ARG A 44 -32.27 21.88 17.07
C ARG A 44 -32.51 21.09 18.34
N ALA A 45 -31.48 20.46 18.89
CA ALA A 45 -31.53 19.81 20.20
C ALA A 45 -31.89 20.79 21.33
N ALA A 46 -31.47 22.06 21.21
CA ALA A 46 -31.87 23.13 22.13
C ALA A 46 -33.31 23.65 21.92
N GLY A 47 -34.08 23.06 21.00
CA GLY A 47 -35.47 23.44 20.73
C GLY A 47 -35.65 24.70 19.87
N ALA A 48 -34.58 25.32 19.37
CA ALA A 48 -34.66 26.55 18.57
C ALA A 48 -35.33 26.32 17.19
N PHE A 49 -35.30 25.09 16.68
CA PHE A 49 -35.86 24.70 15.38
C PHE A 49 -36.84 23.54 15.51
N SER A 50 -38.00 23.78 16.11
CA SER A 50 -39.07 22.78 16.25
C SER A 50 -39.91 22.61 14.98
N ALA A 51 -39.96 23.61 14.10
CA ALA A 51 -40.71 23.55 12.86
C ALA A 51 -40.09 22.55 11.85
N HIS A 52 -40.95 21.93 11.06
CA HIS A 52 -40.55 21.08 9.94
C HIS A 52 -39.88 21.94 8.86
N LEU A 53 -38.76 21.46 8.32
CA LEU A 53 -38.19 22.07 7.12
C LEU A 53 -39.11 21.74 5.94
N PRO A 54 -39.51 22.71 5.10
CA PRO A 54 -40.30 22.40 3.91
C PRO A 54 -39.55 21.44 2.97
N THR A 55 -40.27 20.66 2.18
CA THR A 55 -39.68 19.60 1.33
C THR A 55 -38.66 20.15 0.32
N LEU A 56 -38.94 21.30 -0.29
CA LEU A 56 -38.08 21.94 -1.29
C LEU A 56 -36.69 22.30 -0.74
N PRO A 57 -36.56 23.08 0.36
CA PRO A 57 -35.27 23.37 0.95
C PRO A 57 -34.56 22.13 1.50
N LEU A 58 -35.30 21.11 1.96
CA LEU A 58 -34.71 19.82 2.37
C LEU A 58 -34.06 19.10 1.18
N LEU A 59 -34.74 19.02 0.03
CA LEU A 59 -34.18 18.40 -1.17
C LEU A 59 -32.95 19.19 -1.67
N ALA A 60 -33.01 20.53 -1.60
CA ALA A 60 -31.87 21.37 -1.98
C ALA A 60 -30.65 21.13 -1.07
N THR A 61 -30.84 21.02 0.25
CA THR A 61 -29.73 20.70 1.17
C THR A 61 -29.18 19.29 0.94
N ILE A 62 -30.03 18.31 0.65
CA ILE A 62 -29.59 16.95 0.31
C ILE A 62 -28.70 16.96 -0.94
N VAL A 63 -29.16 17.59 -2.03
CA VAL A 63 -28.42 17.65 -3.31
C VAL A 63 -27.10 18.40 -3.14
N LEU A 64 -27.11 19.54 -2.42
CA LEU A 64 -25.89 20.31 -2.19
C LEU A 64 -24.87 19.53 -1.35
N THR A 65 -25.34 18.87 -0.29
CA THR A 65 -24.49 18.02 0.57
C THR A 65 -23.88 16.88 -0.24
N ALA A 66 -24.69 16.22 -1.07
CA ALA A 66 -24.23 15.17 -1.98
C ALA A 66 -23.15 15.69 -2.94
N MET A 67 -23.38 16.84 -3.58
CA MET A 67 -22.45 17.41 -4.54
C MET A 67 -21.09 17.70 -3.90
N VAL A 68 -21.07 18.25 -2.68
CA VAL A 68 -19.82 18.56 -1.97
C VAL A 68 -19.07 17.29 -1.56
N ILE A 69 -19.77 16.28 -1.01
CA ILE A 69 -19.14 15.03 -0.56
C ILE A 69 -18.67 14.19 -1.74
N LEU A 70 -19.57 13.88 -2.68
CA LEU A 70 -19.28 13.02 -3.83
C LEU A 70 -18.25 13.69 -4.75
N GLY A 71 -18.46 14.97 -5.08
CA GLY A 71 -17.56 15.76 -5.90
C GLY A 71 -16.20 15.97 -5.24
N GLY A 72 -16.18 16.24 -3.93
CA GLY A 72 -14.94 16.35 -3.15
C GLY A 72 -14.10 15.08 -3.18
N ARG A 73 -14.73 13.90 -3.05
CA ARG A 73 -14.03 12.60 -3.12
C ARG A 73 -13.53 12.27 -4.52
N VAL A 74 -14.34 12.48 -5.55
CA VAL A 74 -13.92 12.27 -6.95
C VAL A 74 -12.75 13.20 -7.28
N ALA A 75 -12.87 14.48 -6.96
CA ALA A 75 -11.82 15.46 -7.20
C ALA A 75 -10.54 15.14 -6.41
N TRP A 76 -10.67 14.69 -5.16
CA TRP A 76 -9.54 14.23 -4.35
C TRP A 76 -8.83 13.04 -4.99
N ARG A 77 -9.57 12.04 -5.47
CA ARG A 77 -9.02 10.84 -6.14
C ARG A 77 -8.31 11.19 -7.44
N LEU A 78 -8.91 12.05 -8.26
CA LEU A 78 -8.31 12.47 -9.54
C LEU A 78 -7.04 13.29 -9.34
N THR A 79 -6.93 14.00 -8.21
CA THR A 79 -5.79 14.91 -7.97
C THR A 79 -4.74 14.34 -7.03
N SER A 80 -5.02 13.32 -6.22
CA SER A 80 -4.08 12.78 -5.24
C SER A 80 -3.47 11.47 -5.72
N PRO A 81 -2.22 11.48 -6.25
CA PRO A 81 -1.54 10.25 -6.62
C PRO A 81 -1.24 9.42 -5.35
N PRO A 82 -1.13 8.09 -5.47
CA PRO A 82 -1.00 7.10 -4.39
C PRO A 82 0.42 7.08 -3.84
N ARG A 83 1.07 8.25 -3.78
CA ARG A 83 2.44 8.38 -3.29
C ARG A 83 2.46 8.23 -1.77
N ARG A 84 3.38 7.39 -1.29
CA ARG A 84 3.73 7.09 0.11
C ARG A 84 2.59 7.33 1.10
N ARG A 85 1.84 6.24 1.32
CA ARG A 85 0.72 6.04 2.26
C ARG A 85 0.90 6.57 3.68
N GLU A 86 2.06 7.08 4.11
CA GLU A 86 2.29 7.47 5.50
C GLU A 86 1.90 8.91 5.81
N GLN A 87 2.16 9.88 4.93
CA GLN A 87 1.87 11.31 5.20
C GLN A 87 0.47 11.76 4.76
N LEU A 88 -0.18 11.05 3.83
CA LEU A 88 -1.51 11.42 3.33
C LEU A 88 -2.67 10.82 4.14
N GLN A 89 -2.39 9.96 5.14
CA GLN A 89 -3.43 9.23 5.88
C GLN A 89 -4.47 10.15 6.51
N PHE A 90 -4.05 11.22 7.18
CA PHE A 90 -4.99 12.07 7.89
C PHE A 90 -5.95 12.81 6.95
N ARG A 91 -5.45 13.35 5.84
CA ARG A 91 -6.29 14.09 4.87
C ARG A 91 -7.21 13.15 4.10
N GLU A 92 -6.72 11.96 3.73
CA GLU A 92 -7.53 10.91 3.11
C GLU A 92 -8.62 10.39 4.05
N GLN A 93 -8.29 10.17 5.33
CA GLN A 93 -9.26 9.81 6.35
C GLN A 93 -10.29 10.93 6.55
N THR A 94 -9.86 12.19 6.54
CA THR A 94 -10.76 13.35 6.66
C THR A 94 -11.75 13.41 5.49
N VAL A 95 -11.29 13.26 4.24
CA VAL A 95 -12.17 13.28 3.06
C VAL A 95 -13.06 12.03 2.98
N GLY A 96 -12.51 10.86 3.34
CA GLY A 96 -13.24 9.60 3.37
C GLY A 96 -14.28 9.55 4.48
N TRP A 97 -13.82 9.46 5.73
CA TRP A 97 -14.66 9.31 6.92
C TRP A 97 -15.37 10.60 7.33
N GLY A 98 -14.71 11.76 7.18
CA GLY A 98 -15.33 13.04 7.51
C GLY A 98 -16.53 13.36 6.62
N GLY A 99 -16.52 12.94 5.34
CA GLY A 99 -17.69 13.06 4.46
C GLY A 99 -18.90 12.28 4.99
N THR A 100 -18.71 11.03 5.40
CA THR A 100 -19.77 10.18 5.97
C THR A 100 -20.29 10.76 7.29
N LEU A 101 -19.40 11.25 8.16
CA LEU A 101 -19.79 11.90 9.41
C LEU A 101 -20.59 13.19 9.14
N ALA A 102 -20.17 14.01 8.18
CA ALA A 102 -20.87 15.22 7.79
C ALA A 102 -22.28 14.91 7.26
N LEU A 103 -22.40 13.87 6.42
CA LEU A 103 -23.69 13.39 5.94
C LEU A 103 -24.61 12.96 7.09
N GLY A 104 -24.09 12.20 8.06
CA GLY A 104 -24.83 11.80 9.25
C GLY A 104 -25.31 12.97 10.11
N LEU A 105 -24.45 13.97 10.32
CA LEU A 105 -24.80 15.19 11.05
C LEU A 105 -25.87 16.02 10.32
N MET A 106 -25.77 16.16 9.00
CA MET A 106 -26.77 16.84 8.19
C MET A 106 -28.10 16.10 8.19
N PHE A 107 -28.08 14.78 8.05
CA PHE A 107 -29.25 13.92 8.18
C PHE A 107 -29.96 14.13 9.52
N LEU A 108 -29.22 14.03 10.62
CA LEU A 108 -29.77 14.20 11.98
C LEU A 108 -30.26 15.63 12.20
N GLY A 109 -29.47 16.65 11.84
CA GLY A 109 -29.83 18.05 12.01
C GLY A 109 -31.07 18.46 11.22
N CYS A 110 -31.25 17.94 10.00
CA CYS A 110 -32.39 18.25 9.16
C CYS A 110 -33.64 17.39 9.47
N SER A 111 -33.48 16.21 10.08
CA SER A 111 -34.60 15.27 10.31
C SER A 111 -35.09 15.21 11.76
N PHE A 112 -34.23 15.37 12.77
CA PHE A 112 -34.63 15.35 14.18
C PHE A 112 -35.32 16.66 14.60
N PRO A 113 -36.30 16.70 15.54
CA PRO A 113 -36.98 15.59 16.23
C PRO A 113 -38.13 14.99 15.41
N SER A 114 -38.48 15.67 14.32
CA SER A 114 -39.52 15.32 13.38
C SER A 114 -39.11 14.10 12.54
N PHE A 115 -39.17 12.90 13.12
CA PHE A 115 -39.26 11.69 12.30
C PHE A 115 -40.66 11.52 11.68
N GLY A 116 -41.31 12.64 11.32
CA GLY A 116 -42.48 12.64 10.46
C GLY A 116 -42.14 11.84 9.20
N TYR A 117 -43.00 10.86 8.91
CA TYR A 117 -42.78 9.87 7.88
C TYR A 117 -42.39 10.55 6.56
N TRP A 118 -41.39 9.99 5.87
CA TRP A 118 -40.81 10.39 4.58
C TRP A 118 -39.53 11.25 4.57
N ASN A 119 -39.31 12.19 5.49
CA ASN A 119 -38.10 13.04 5.39
C ASN A 119 -36.78 12.26 5.49
N TRP A 120 -36.74 11.24 6.35
CA TRP A 120 -35.56 10.39 6.50
C TRP A 120 -35.33 9.49 5.27
N LEU A 121 -36.41 9.10 4.55
CA LEU A 121 -36.32 8.28 3.35
C LEU A 121 -35.61 9.02 2.21
N CYS A 122 -35.74 10.34 2.13
CA CYS A 122 -35.02 11.15 1.14
C CYS A 122 -33.49 11.08 1.30
N TRP A 123 -32.97 10.72 2.47
CA TRP A 123 -31.54 10.57 2.72
C TRP A 123 -30.99 9.17 2.40
N LEU A 124 -31.85 8.14 2.33
CA LEU A 124 -31.40 6.76 2.11
C LEU A 124 -30.58 6.57 0.83
N PRO A 125 -30.99 7.07 -0.35
CA PRO A 125 -30.19 6.92 -1.57
C PRO A 125 -28.80 7.53 -1.42
N LEU A 126 -28.69 8.64 -0.68
CA LEU A 126 -27.43 9.32 -0.45
C LEU A 126 -26.54 8.57 0.53
N ILE A 127 -27.10 7.97 1.60
CA ILE A 127 -26.35 7.13 2.53
C ILE A 127 -25.83 5.87 1.84
N ILE A 128 -26.65 5.24 0.98
CA ILE A 128 -26.23 4.07 0.20
C ILE A 128 -25.12 4.46 -0.79
N ALA A 129 -25.29 5.57 -1.51
CA ALA A 129 -24.27 6.08 -2.43
C ALA A 129 -22.97 6.43 -1.69
N ASP A 130 -23.06 7.03 -0.50
CA ASP A 130 -21.90 7.32 0.35
C ASP A 130 -21.16 6.05 0.77
N TYR A 131 -21.89 5.02 1.18
CA TYR A 131 -21.33 3.73 1.58
C TYR A 131 -20.56 3.07 0.43
N LEU A 132 -21.19 2.95 -0.75
CA LEU A 132 -20.58 2.36 -1.94
C LEU A 132 -19.37 3.16 -2.42
N GLN A 133 -19.45 4.49 -2.39
CA GLN A 133 -18.34 5.33 -2.80
C GLN A 133 -17.18 5.28 -1.79
N ARG A 134 -17.47 5.15 -0.49
CA ARG A 134 -16.43 5.01 0.55
C ARG A 134 -15.65 3.71 0.37
N ASP A 135 -16.37 2.63 0.11
CA ASP A 135 -15.80 1.32 -0.19
C ASP A 135 -14.88 1.41 -1.42
N TRP A 136 -15.41 1.93 -2.52
CA TRP A 136 -14.63 2.22 -3.71
C TRP A 136 -13.43 3.13 -3.42
N PHE A 137 -13.60 4.18 -2.61
CA PHE A 137 -12.55 5.12 -2.26
C PHE A 137 -11.39 4.38 -1.55
N PHE A 138 -11.65 3.58 -0.52
CA PHE A 138 -10.56 2.92 0.20
C PHE A 138 -10.01 1.67 -0.51
N GLU A 139 -10.84 0.92 -1.22
CA GLU A 139 -10.45 -0.36 -1.84
C GLU A 139 -9.82 -0.20 -3.23
N THR A 140 -10.21 0.79 -4.03
CA THR A 140 -9.62 1.01 -5.35
C THR A 140 -8.31 1.79 -5.28
N ALA A 141 -7.28 1.13 -4.75
CA ALA A 141 -5.98 1.19 -5.43
C ALA A 141 -6.06 0.13 -6.53
N PRO A 142 -6.23 0.49 -7.82
CA PRO A 142 -6.22 -0.50 -8.88
C PRO A 142 -4.92 -1.31 -8.76
N PRO A 143 -4.95 -2.66 -8.72
CA PRO A 143 -3.73 -3.45 -8.72
C PRO A 143 -2.84 -3.16 -9.95
N ALA A 144 -3.45 -2.65 -11.03
CA ALA A 144 -2.79 -2.22 -12.26
C ALA A 144 -2.17 -0.81 -12.21
N TRP A 145 -2.36 -0.05 -11.13
CA TRP A 145 -1.78 1.28 -10.94
C TRP A 145 -0.81 1.32 -9.75
N THR A 146 -0.11 0.21 -9.51
CA THR A 146 1.32 0.38 -9.28
C THR A 146 1.85 1.09 -10.52
N PRO A 147 2.61 2.19 -10.40
CA PRO A 147 3.40 2.59 -11.53
C PRO A 147 4.20 1.34 -11.86
N ARG A 148 3.93 0.70 -13.01
CA ARG A 148 5.00 0.05 -13.73
C ARG A 148 6.11 1.09 -13.64
N LEU A 149 7.19 0.80 -12.93
CA LEU A 149 8.44 1.41 -13.30
C LEU A 149 8.54 1.05 -14.78
N HIS A 150 8.02 1.94 -15.64
CA HIS A 150 8.44 1.96 -17.02
C HIS A 150 9.91 2.22 -16.86
N ASP A 151 10.66 1.15 -17.00
CA ASP A 151 12.08 1.06 -17.24
C ASP A 151 12.60 2.42 -17.70
N HIS A 152 12.93 3.28 -16.74
CA HIS A 152 13.70 4.48 -16.99
C HIS A 152 15.17 4.03 -17.06
N GLU A 153 15.40 3.04 -17.91
CA GLU A 153 16.69 2.68 -18.43
C GLU A 153 16.60 2.49 -19.95
N PRO A 154 16.27 3.55 -20.73
CA PRO A 154 16.61 3.55 -22.14
C PRO A 154 18.14 3.68 -22.35
N ASN A 155 18.97 3.67 -21.29
CA ASN A 155 20.41 3.91 -21.37
C ASN A 155 21.31 3.03 -20.49
N LEU A 156 20.78 2.06 -19.72
CA LEU A 156 21.66 0.96 -19.34
C LEU A 156 21.81 0.08 -20.56
N ALA A 157 23.01 0.16 -21.16
CA ALA A 157 23.42 -0.76 -22.19
C ALA A 157 23.07 -2.19 -21.75
N PRO A 158 22.56 -3.05 -22.66
CA PRO A 158 22.24 -4.43 -22.33
C PRO A 158 23.42 -5.03 -21.58
N TRP A 159 23.17 -5.52 -20.36
CA TRP A 159 24.17 -6.16 -19.53
C TRP A 159 24.78 -7.29 -20.35
N ARG A 160 25.97 -7.06 -20.91
CA ARG A 160 26.73 -8.11 -21.55
C ARG A 160 27.36 -8.88 -20.42
N PRO A 161 27.03 -10.17 -20.22
CA PRO A 161 27.86 -11.01 -19.38
C PRO A 161 29.30 -10.81 -19.85
N ARG A 162 30.19 -10.55 -18.90
CA ARG A 162 31.63 -10.43 -19.14
C ARG A 162 32.10 -11.79 -19.65
N GLY A 163 31.94 -12.03 -20.95
CA GLY A 163 32.39 -13.25 -21.60
C GLY A 163 33.90 -13.33 -21.45
N ASP A 164 34.35 -14.53 -21.09
CA ASP A 164 35.74 -14.96 -20.87
C ASP A 164 36.70 -14.78 -22.08
N ASN A 165 36.32 -13.99 -23.08
CA ASN A 165 37.18 -13.67 -24.21
C ASN A 165 37.89 -12.33 -23.93
N ALA A 166 38.74 -12.33 -22.90
CA ALA A 166 39.79 -11.35 -22.78
C ALA A 166 40.82 -11.62 -23.88
N GLU A 167 40.64 -11.01 -25.05
CA GLU A 167 41.75 -10.85 -25.98
C GLU A 167 42.83 -9.97 -25.32
N PRO A 168 44.08 -10.46 -25.19
CA PRO A 168 45.15 -9.68 -24.59
C PRO A 168 45.75 -8.76 -25.65
N SER A 169 45.13 -7.61 -25.97
CA SER A 169 45.81 -6.51 -26.68
C SER A 169 44.98 -5.23 -26.77
N ALA A 170 45.25 -4.29 -25.87
CA ALA A 170 45.50 -2.88 -26.19
C ALA A 170 45.58 -2.09 -24.88
N LEU A 171 46.81 -1.88 -24.41
CA LEU A 171 47.14 -0.96 -23.33
C LEU A 171 46.76 0.46 -23.77
N LEU A 172 45.59 0.95 -23.37
CA LEU A 172 45.33 2.39 -23.33
C LEU A 172 46.07 2.98 -22.12
N PRO A 173 46.79 4.11 -22.28
CA PRO A 173 47.46 4.76 -21.16
C PRO A 173 46.39 5.29 -20.20
N LEU A 174 46.35 4.70 -19.01
CA LEU A 174 45.54 5.15 -17.88
C LEU A 174 45.84 6.63 -17.60
N ALA A 175 44.82 7.47 -17.68
CA ALA A 175 44.83 8.78 -17.06
C ALA A 175 45.12 8.64 -15.56
N PRO A 176 45.82 9.60 -14.91
CA PRO A 176 46.16 9.49 -13.50
C PRO A 176 44.89 9.30 -12.68
N ALA A 177 44.85 8.17 -11.98
CA ALA A 177 43.77 7.77 -11.11
C ALA A 177 43.43 8.90 -10.15
N ARG A 178 42.22 9.42 -10.26
CA ARG A 178 41.63 10.23 -9.21
C ARG A 178 41.45 9.29 -8.02
N GLU A 179 42.23 9.53 -6.99
CA GLU A 179 42.26 8.81 -5.72
C GLU A 179 40.88 8.94 -5.04
N GLU A 180 39.94 8.09 -5.45
CA GLU A 180 38.73 7.85 -4.70
C GLU A 180 39.14 7.12 -3.44
N VAL A 181 39.14 7.87 -2.34
CA VAL A 181 39.20 7.36 -0.97
C VAL A 181 38.10 6.32 -0.82
N ARG A 182 38.46 5.05 -1.01
CA ARG A 182 37.66 3.91 -0.60
C ARG A 182 37.55 3.98 0.92
N GLU A 183 36.44 4.49 1.41
CA GLU A 183 36.03 4.26 2.78
C GLU A 183 35.93 2.74 2.97
N HIS A 184 36.94 2.21 3.66
CA HIS A 184 37.09 0.82 4.01
C HIS A 184 35.99 0.49 5.01
N TYR A 185 34.90 -0.14 4.54
CA TYR A 185 33.87 -0.71 5.41
C TYR A 185 34.40 -2.01 6.01
N PRO A 186 34.66 -2.09 7.33
CA PRO A 186 35.25 -3.28 7.96
C PRO A 186 34.23 -4.41 8.20
N LEU A 187 33.14 -4.49 7.41
CA LEU A 187 32.02 -5.40 7.68
C LEU A 187 32.12 -6.78 7.02
N PHE A 188 33.17 -7.05 6.23
CA PHE A 188 33.27 -8.31 5.44
C PHE A 188 34.62 -9.04 5.53
N GLU A 189 35.52 -8.65 6.44
CA GLU A 189 36.67 -9.49 6.79
C GLU A 189 36.27 -10.43 7.94
N ARG A 190 35.34 -11.34 7.65
CA ARG A 190 35.18 -12.55 8.45
C ARG A 190 35.93 -13.63 7.70
N GLU A 191 37.15 -13.89 8.14
CA GLU A 191 37.92 -15.08 7.79
C GLU A 191 36.99 -16.29 7.85
N PHE A 192 36.72 -16.87 6.69
CA PHE A 192 36.08 -18.17 6.57
C PHE A 192 37.11 -19.19 7.04
N ASP A 193 37.13 -19.46 8.34
CA ASP A 193 37.81 -20.64 8.86
C ASP A 193 37.17 -21.88 8.21
N GLU A 194 37.99 -22.62 7.45
CA GLU A 194 37.69 -23.94 6.90
C GLU A 194 37.39 -24.90 8.05
N ALA A 195 36.12 -24.94 8.48
CA ALA A 195 35.63 -25.98 9.37
C ALA A 195 35.33 -27.25 8.55
N THR A 196 36.25 -28.20 8.72
CA THR A 196 36.11 -29.66 8.63
C THR A 196 34.70 -30.21 8.37
N ALA A 197 34.61 -31.01 7.32
CA ALA A 197 33.46 -31.84 6.97
C ALA A 197 33.23 -32.94 8.02
N ASP A 198 32.31 -32.67 8.96
CA ASP A 198 31.60 -33.71 9.70
C ASP A 198 30.18 -33.79 9.15
N GLU A 199 29.86 -34.94 8.54
CA GLU A 199 28.52 -35.32 8.10
C GLU A 199 27.64 -35.65 9.32
N GLU A 200 27.16 -34.62 10.01
CA GLU A 200 26.03 -34.73 10.93
C GLU A 200 24.81 -34.04 10.33
N GLN A 201 23.63 -34.62 10.54
CA GLN A 201 22.31 -34.09 10.14
C GLN A 201 22.00 -32.79 10.89
N GLY A 202 22.75 -31.72 10.60
CA GLY A 202 22.57 -30.41 11.15
C GLY A 202 21.36 -29.75 10.50
N GLY A 203 20.23 -29.72 11.22
CA GLY A 203 19.16 -28.80 10.89
C GLY A 203 19.77 -27.40 10.79
N GLU A 204 19.68 -26.79 9.61
CA GLU A 204 20.25 -25.48 9.31
C GLU A 204 19.53 -24.44 10.17
N THR A 205 20.07 -24.19 11.36
CA THR A 205 19.47 -23.29 12.34
C THR A 205 19.84 -21.86 11.99
N LEU A 206 18.83 -21.07 11.63
CA LEU A 206 19.01 -19.65 11.32
C LEU A 206 19.65 -18.93 12.52
N PRO A 207 20.77 -18.21 12.34
CA PRO A 207 21.41 -17.49 13.44
C PRO A 207 20.43 -16.56 14.17
N SER A 208 20.60 -16.40 15.48
CA SER A 208 19.65 -15.67 16.33
C SER A 208 19.46 -14.20 15.93
N ASN A 209 20.47 -13.58 15.33
CA ASN A 209 20.46 -12.21 14.85
C ASN A 209 20.01 -12.06 13.38
N VAL A 210 19.60 -13.16 12.73
CA VAL A 210 19.09 -13.14 11.35
C VAL A 210 17.58 -13.31 11.39
N LEU A 211 16.87 -12.36 10.78
CA LEU A 211 15.41 -12.39 10.68
C LEU A 211 14.92 -13.15 9.45
N GLN A 212 15.73 -13.17 8.40
CA GLN A 212 15.36 -13.72 7.12
C GLN A 212 16.61 -14.14 6.35
N GLN A 213 16.60 -15.37 5.86
CA GLN A 213 17.59 -15.88 4.91
C GLN A 213 16.81 -16.49 3.74
N LEU A 214 17.10 -16.04 2.53
CA LEU A 214 16.47 -16.52 1.31
C LEU A 214 17.53 -17.02 0.35
N THR A 215 17.28 -18.19 -0.23
CA THR A 215 18.08 -18.79 -1.29
C THR A 215 17.23 -18.85 -2.55
N ARG A 216 17.68 -18.18 -3.60
CA ARG A 216 17.06 -18.25 -4.93
C ARG A 216 17.79 -19.29 -5.75
N ILE A 217 17.04 -20.25 -6.30
CA ILE A 217 17.56 -21.32 -7.14
C ILE A 217 16.91 -21.19 -8.52
N ARG A 218 17.71 -21.39 -9.56
CA ARG A 218 17.24 -21.52 -10.94
C ARG A 218 17.52 -22.94 -11.41
N ASN A 219 16.50 -23.63 -11.91
CA ASN A 219 16.66 -24.99 -12.44
C ASN A 219 17.20 -24.97 -13.89
N ASP A 220 17.45 -26.15 -14.46
CA ASP A 220 17.96 -26.31 -15.83
C ASP A 220 17.02 -25.75 -16.91
N ALA A 221 15.72 -25.66 -16.61
CA ALA A 221 14.71 -25.05 -17.48
C ALA A 221 14.68 -23.50 -17.38
N GLY A 222 15.53 -22.90 -16.54
CA GLY A 222 15.57 -21.46 -16.31
C GLY A 222 14.49 -20.94 -15.37
N VAL A 223 13.71 -21.83 -14.75
CA VAL A 223 12.62 -21.50 -13.85
C VAL A 223 13.17 -21.27 -12.45
N GLU A 224 12.70 -20.22 -11.79
CA GLU A 224 13.22 -19.76 -10.51
C GLU A 224 12.28 -20.12 -9.36
N SER A 225 12.87 -20.62 -8.27
CA SER A 225 12.21 -20.86 -7.00
C SER A 225 12.98 -20.20 -5.87
N ILE A 226 12.28 -19.83 -4.81
CA ILE A 226 12.88 -19.24 -3.61
C ILE A 226 12.56 -20.15 -2.43
N PHE A 227 13.60 -20.51 -1.71
CA PHE A 227 13.52 -21.19 -0.42
C PHE A 227 14.03 -20.23 0.65
N GLY A 228 13.56 -20.37 1.87
CA GLY A 228 14.13 -19.56 2.93
C GLY A 228 13.60 -19.87 4.31
N THR A 229 14.23 -19.22 5.26
CA THR A 229 13.85 -19.28 6.66
C THR A 229 13.55 -17.87 7.16
N LEU A 230 12.42 -17.72 7.84
CA LEU A 230 11.93 -16.44 8.37
C LEU A 230 11.75 -16.55 9.87
N ARG A 231 11.98 -15.46 10.61
CA ARG A 231 11.73 -15.37 12.04
C ARG A 231 10.53 -14.44 12.30
N ALA A 232 9.48 -14.99 12.89
CA ALA A 232 8.37 -14.21 13.45
C ALA A 232 8.62 -13.93 14.93
N GLU A 233 8.78 -12.65 15.29
CA GLU A 233 8.96 -12.23 16.68
C GLU A 233 7.62 -11.83 17.31
N PHE A 234 7.44 -12.26 18.56
CA PHE A 234 6.27 -11.96 19.37
C PHE A 234 6.71 -11.33 20.69
N ALA A 235 6.13 -10.19 21.04
CA ALA A 235 6.24 -9.65 22.39
C ALA A 235 5.29 -10.38 23.36
N ALA A 236 5.54 -10.27 24.66
CA ALA A 236 4.61 -10.76 25.68
C ALA A 236 3.21 -10.15 25.47
N GLY A 237 2.18 -10.99 25.56
CA GLY A 237 0.79 -10.61 25.29
C GLY A 237 0.39 -10.61 23.81
N GLN A 238 1.31 -10.84 22.87
CA GLN A 238 0.99 -10.95 21.45
C GLN A 238 0.62 -12.38 21.05
N ARG A 239 -0.29 -12.50 20.09
CA ARG A 239 -0.70 -13.77 19.49
C ARG A 239 -0.55 -13.79 17.97
N HIS A 240 -0.40 -12.63 17.35
CA HIS A 240 -0.34 -12.48 15.90
C HIS A 240 0.91 -11.69 15.50
N ALA A 241 1.59 -12.17 14.46
CA ALA A 241 2.69 -11.48 13.80
C ALA A 241 2.46 -11.48 12.28
N THR A 242 2.97 -10.47 11.58
CA THR A 242 2.91 -10.37 10.12
C THR A 242 4.32 -10.29 9.56
N LEU A 243 4.64 -11.16 8.61
CA LEU A 243 5.91 -11.15 7.88
C LEU A 243 5.71 -10.68 6.44
N HIS A 244 6.71 -10.00 5.92
CA HIS A 244 6.78 -9.57 4.53
C HIS A 244 8.08 -10.08 3.93
N VAL A 245 7.98 -10.81 2.83
CA VAL A 245 9.11 -11.40 2.12
C VAL A 245 9.20 -10.73 0.76
N GLY A 246 10.32 -10.08 0.45
CA GLY A 246 10.56 -9.49 -0.87
C GLY A 246 11.27 -10.46 -1.81
N PHE A 247 10.87 -10.49 -3.08
CA PHE A 247 11.56 -11.22 -4.14
C PHE A 247 12.26 -10.22 -5.06
N CYS A 248 13.60 -10.16 -4.99
CA CYS A 248 14.41 -9.18 -5.71
C CYS A 248 15.54 -9.87 -6.50
N PRO A 249 15.55 -9.81 -7.85
CA PRO A 249 14.49 -9.27 -8.72
C PRO A 249 13.15 -10.03 -8.57
N PRO A 250 12.01 -9.46 -9.03
CA PRO A 250 10.74 -10.18 -9.06
C PRO A 250 10.86 -11.52 -9.80
N LEU A 251 10.02 -12.49 -9.43
CA LEU A 251 9.80 -13.71 -10.21
C LEU A 251 9.04 -13.37 -11.50
N ALA A 252 9.10 -14.26 -12.49
CA ALA A 252 8.44 -14.04 -13.78
C ALA A 252 6.92 -13.88 -13.64
N ASP A 253 6.31 -14.71 -12.80
CA ASP A 253 4.87 -14.76 -12.53
C ASP A 253 4.58 -14.79 -11.03
N ALA A 254 3.31 -14.73 -10.64
CA ALA A 254 2.90 -14.89 -9.25
C ALA A 254 3.16 -16.34 -8.79
N PRO A 255 3.98 -16.56 -7.75
CA PRO A 255 4.30 -17.91 -7.29
C PRO A 255 3.17 -18.51 -6.44
N THR A 256 3.14 -19.85 -6.38
CA THR A 256 2.54 -20.58 -5.26
C THR A 256 3.50 -20.49 -4.08
N VAL A 257 3.00 -20.00 -2.95
CA VAL A 257 3.79 -19.84 -1.72
C VAL A 257 3.25 -20.80 -0.68
N GLU A 258 4.16 -21.58 -0.10
CA GLU A 258 3.92 -22.46 1.03
C GLU A 258 4.83 -22.03 2.18
N ALA A 259 4.32 -22.08 3.40
CA ALA A 259 5.09 -21.71 4.57
C ALA A 259 4.61 -22.48 5.80
N ASP A 260 5.55 -23.12 6.48
CA ASP A 260 5.29 -24.00 7.62
C ASP A 260 6.17 -23.61 8.81
N PRO A 261 5.67 -23.74 10.05
CA PRO A 261 6.49 -23.54 11.23
C PRO A 261 7.52 -24.66 11.36
N ALA A 262 8.79 -24.29 11.48
CA ALA A 262 9.91 -25.22 11.60
C ALA A 262 10.40 -25.35 13.06
N ASP A 263 10.41 -24.24 13.82
CA ASP A 263 10.85 -24.23 15.22
C ASP A 263 10.14 -23.12 16.03
N GLY A 264 10.14 -23.26 17.35
CA GLY A 264 9.50 -22.35 18.30
C GLY A 264 8.12 -22.81 18.81
N PRO A 265 7.35 -21.92 19.48
CA PRO A 265 6.03 -22.27 20.00
C PRO A 265 5.02 -22.63 18.90
N ASP A 266 4.06 -23.49 19.22
CA ASP A 266 2.98 -23.90 18.29
C ASP A 266 2.28 -22.70 17.65
N ALA A 267 2.34 -22.66 16.33
CA ALA A 267 1.78 -21.60 15.51
C ALA A 267 1.11 -22.14 14.25
N THR A 268 0.17 -21.37 13.72
CA THR A 268 -0.40 -21.58 12.39
C THR A 268 0.04 -20.44 11.48
N VAL A 269 0.45 -20.79 10.26
CA VAL A 269 0.86 -19.83 9.24
C VAL A 269 -0.22 -19.74 8.17
N LYS A 270 -0.53 -18.52 7.72
CA LYS A 270 -1.43 -18.27 6.61
C LYS A 270 -0.78 -17.32 5.61
N VAL A 271 -0.69 -17.74 4.36
CA VAL A 271 -0.32 -16.86 3.24
C VAL A 271 -1.51 -15.95 2.93
N ILE A 272 -1.36 -14.65 3.14
CA ILE A 272 -2.41 -13.66 2.91
C ILE A 272 -2.33 -13.11 1.48
N GLN A 273 -1.11 -12.92 0.98
CA GLN A 273 -0.85 -12.40 -0.37
C GLN A 273 0.41 -13.05 -0.93
N ALA A 274 0.37 -13.42 -2.20
CA ALA A 274 1.52 -13.88 -2.97
C ALA A 274 1.55 -13.12 -4.30
N PHE A 275 2.67 -12.46 -4.58
CA PHE A 275 2.91 -11.69 -5.79
C PHE A 275 4.31 -12.00 -6.33
N ALA A 276 4.57 -11.69 -7.60
CA ALA A 276 5.88 -11.86 -8.22
C ALA A 276 7.02 -11.14 -7.48
N HIS A 277 6.73 -10.04 -6.77
CA HIS A 277 7.73 -9.24 -6.04
C HIS A 277 7.77 -9.53 -4.53
N GLY A 278 6.93 -10.44 -4.02
CA GLY A 278 6.95 -10.80 -2.60
C GLY A 278 5.69 -11.48 -2.09
N ALA A 279 5.73 -11.89 -0.82
CA ALA A 279 4.63 -12.52 -0.11
C ALA A 279 4.37 -11.87 1.24
N ARG A 280 3.11 -11.93 1.70
CA ARG A 280 2.69 -11.52 3.05
C ARG A 280 2.13 -12.71 3.79
N LEU A 281 2.73 -13.00 4.94
CA LEU A 281 2.37 -14.11 5.81
C LEU A 281 1.77 -13.57 7.11
N GLU A 282 0.74 -14.23 7.64
CA GLU A 282 0.26 -14.04 9.00
C GLU A 282 0.59 -15.28 9.82
N VAL A 283 1.23 -15.08 10.97
CA VAL A 283 1.60 -16.13 11.91
C VAL A 283 0.78 -15.95 13.17
N ARG A 284 0.08 -17.00 13.60
CA ARG A 284 -0.78 -16.98 14.77
C ARG A 284 -0.37 -18.06 15.75
N LEU A 285 0.00 -17.66 16.96
CA LEU A 285 0.26 -18.60 18.05
C LEU A 285 -1.04 -19.27 18.53
N THR A 286 -0.94 -20.55 18.91
CA THR A 286 -2.05 -21.28 19.53
C THR A 286 -2.48 -20.59 20.82
N THR A 287 -1.51 -20.24 21.66
CA THR A 287 -1.67 -19.51 22.92
C THR A 287 -0.95 -18.17 22.84
N THR A 288 -1.49 -17.12 23.46
CA THR A 288 -0.81 -15.82 23.56
C THR A 288 0.56 -15.97 24.23
N ALA A 289 1.59 -15.31 23.70
CA ALA A 289 2.94 -15.36 24.23
C ALA A 289 2.98 -14.84 25.68
N ALA A 290 3.43 -15.68 26.62
CA ALA A 290 3.60 -15.27 28.02
C ALA A 290 4.84 -14.38 28.20
N GLU A 291 5.90 -14.70 27.45
CA GLU A 291 7.18 -13.99 27.40
C GLU A 291 7.55 -13.74 25.93
N PRO A 292 8.46 -12.80 25.62
CA PRO A 292 8.92 -12.59 24.25
C PRO A 292 9.49 -13.88 23.65
N CYS A 293 9.04 -14.24 22.46
CA CYS A 293 9.46 -15.46 21.78
C CYS A 293 9.53 -15.28 20.26
N SER A 294 10.10 -16.26 19.57
CA SER A 294 10.11 -16.29 18.11
C SER A 294 9.71 -17.65 17.56
N VAL A 295 9.07 -17.64 16.39
CA VAL A 295 8.77 -18.83 15.59
C VAL A 295 9.61 -18.76 14.31
N LEU A 296 10.36 -19.82 14.00
CA LEU A 296 11.02 -19.97 12.72
C LEU A 296 10.08 -20.64 11.71
N LEU A 297 10.04 -20.09 10.50
CA LEU A 297 9.24 -20.60 9.40
C LEU A 297 10.15 -21.02 8.26
N GLU A 298 9.86 -22.16 7.65
CA GLU A 298 10.35 -22.48 6.31
C GLU A 298 9.35 -21.95 5.29
N ILE A 299 9.86 -21.32 4.24
CA ILE A 299 9.06 -20.81 3.12
C ILE A 299 9.58 -21.37 1.81
N THR A 300 8.66 -21.81 0.97
CA THR A 300 8.92 -22.12 -0.44
C THR A 300 8.02 -21.25 -1.32
N ALA A 301 8.61 -20.59 -2.30
CA ALA A 301 7.90 -19.90 -3.36
C ALA A 301 8.34 -20.47 -4.71
N ALA A 302 7.43 -21.19 -5.35
CA ALA A 302 7.65 -21.84 -6.64
C ALA A 302 6.64 -21.30 -7.66
N PRO A 303 6.90 -21.40 -8.97
CA PRO A 303 5.90 -21.09 -10.00
C PRO A 303 4.61 -21.87 -9.76
N ALA A 304 3.47 -21.29 -10.13
CA ALA A 304 2.21 -22.01 -10.05
C ALA A 304 2.22 -23.22 -11.01
N ASP A 305 1.91 -24.40 -10.49
CA ASP A 305 1.67 -25.57 -11.34
C ASP A 305 0.47 -25.30 -12.23
N HIS A 306 0.73 -25.07 -13.53
CA HIS A 306 -0.31 -25.03 -14.54
C HIS A 306 -0.73 -26.46 -14.88
N SER A 307 -1.51 -27.08 -13.99
CA SER A 307 -2.18 -28.36 -14.24
C SER A 307 -3.38 -28.21 -15.17
#